data_AF-A0A4Y9SCH4-F1
#
_entry.id   AF-A0A4Y9SCH4-F1
#
_cell.length_a   1.000
_cell.length_b   1.000
_cell.length_c   1.000
_cell.angle_alpha   90.00
_cell.angle_beta   90.00
_cell.angle_gamma   90.00
#
_symmetry.space_group_name_H-M   'P 1'
#
loop_
_entity.id
_entity.type
_entity.pdbx_description
1 polymer ?
#
loop_
_entity_poly.entity_id
_entity_poly.type
_entity_poly.pdbx_seq_one_letter_code
_entity_poly.pdbx_strand_id
1 'polypeptide(L)'
;MRSLAEEIPDVQVLVALAPEELAYTVLRLASVNEQNGLFHPASFETQAGGPRYPPERTRQAELALGEALAWLTINILVMPAPGINGNNGHMMITRRGRKVLRREAFDQYRQAAAFPKALLHPRIADQVWLNLARGDYPTAVFQAFRAVEEASRRQCHRADRLG
;
A
#
# COMPACT_ATOMS: atom_id res chain seq x y z
N MET A 1 6.79 -18.64 -14.91
CA MET A 1 5.83 -18.36 -13.82
C MET A 1 6.65 -18.28 -12.55
N ARG A 2 6.58 -17.18 -11.80
CA ARG A 2 7.35 -17.00 -10.56
C ARG A 2 6.42 -17.35 -9.39
N SER A 3 6.86 -18.19 -8.46
CA SER A 3 5.97 -18.70 -7.40
C SER A 3 6.16 -18.00 -6.06
N LEU A 4 5.12 -18.02 -5.23
CA LEU A 4 5.13 -17.49 -3.86
C LEU A 4 6.23 -18.14 -3.02
N ALA A 5 6.40 -19.46 -3.13
CA ALA A 5 7.43 -20.22 -2.42
C ALA A 5 8.86 -19.98 -2.95
N GLU A 6 9.04 -19.39 -4.13
CA GLU A 6 10.37 -18.91 -4.57
C GLU A 6 10.75 -17.59 -3.91
N GLU A 7 9.77 -16.75 -3.58
CA GLU A 7 9.99 -15.43 -2.98
C GLU A 7 10.03 -15.47 -1.47
N ILE A 8 9.19 -16.32 -0.87
CA ILE A 8 9.09 -16.50 0.57
C ILE A 8 9.11 -18.01 0.85
N PRO A 9 10.27 -18.67 0.88
CA PRO A 9 10.31 -20.13 1.05
C PRO A 9 9.78 -20.61 2.40
N ASP A 10 9.90 -19.78 3.44
CA ASP A 10 9.46 -20.10 4.80
C ASP A 10 8.03 -19.60 5.06
N VAL A 11 7.11 -20.54 5.29
CA VAL A 11 5.71 -20.26 5.61
C VAL A 11 5.57 -19.45 6.91
N GLN A 12 6.47 -19.61 7.88
CA GLN A 12 6.43 -18.84 9.12
C GLN A 12 6.69 -17.36 8.84
N VAL A 13 7.63 -17.07 7.94
CA VAL A 13 7.88 -15.69 7.49
C VAL A 13 6.64 -15.14 6.79
N LEU A 14 6.04 -15.92 5.88
CA LEU A 14 4.83 -15.48 5.16
C LEU A 14 3.69 -15.10 6.12
N VAL A 15 3.45 -15.91 7.15
CA VAL A 15 2.38 -15.69 8.13
C VAL A 15 2.73 -14.56 9.12
N ALA A 16 4.00 -14.30 9.37
CA ALA A 16 4.45 -13.26 10.30
C ALA A 16 4.49 -11.85 9.69
N LEU A 17 4.51 -11.73 8.35
CA LEU A 17 4.53 -10.43 7.67
C LEU A 17 3.24 -9.66 7.92
N ALA A 18 3.36 -8.35 8.17
CA ALA A 18 2.19 -7.49 8.17
C ALA A 18 1.54 -7.46 6.77
N PRO A 19 0.22 -7.22 6.66
CA PRO A 19 -0.47 -7.19 5.37
C PRO A 19 0.19 -6.28 4.35
N GLU A 20 0.69 -5.12 4.78
CA GLU A 20 1.34 -4.13 3.91
C GLU A 20 2.72 -4.56 3.42
N GLU A 21 3.41 -5.38 4.20
CA GLU A 21 4.72 -5.91 3.85
C GLU A 21 4.57 -7.05 2.83
N LEU A 22 3.60 -7.94 3.06
CA LEU A 22 3.26 -9.02 2.14
C LEU A 22 2.63 -8.51 0.83
N ALA A 23 1.89 -7.40 0.89
CA ALA A 23 1.24 -6.77 -0.26
C ALA A 23 2.21 -6.45 -1.41
N TYR A 24 3.46 -6.07 -1.12
CA TYR A 24 4.45 -5.83 -2.17
C TYR A 24 4.72 -7.10 -2.99
N THR A 25 4.95 -8.22 -2.31
CA THR A 25 5.22 -9.52 -2.93
C THR A 25 4.02 -9.96 -3.76
N VAL A 26 2.80 -9.84 -3.23
CA VAL A 26 1.56 -10.17 -3.95
C VAL A 26 1.39 -9.32 -5.21
N LEU A 27 1.58 -7.99 -5.11
CA LEU A 27 1.46 -7.07 -6.25
C LEU A 27 2.49 -7.39 -7.34
N ARG A 28 3.73 -7.68 -6.95
CA ARG A 28 4.80 -8.02 -7.90
C ARG A 28 4.55 -9.37 -8.57
N LEU A 29 4.15 -10.38 -7.82
CA LEU A 29 3.79 -11.69 -8.37
C LEU A 29 2.57 -11.61 -9.29
N ALA A 30 1.56 -10.81 -8.93
CA ALA A 30 0.42 -10.51 -9.80
C ALA A 30 0.90 -9.90 -11.12
N SER A 31 1.83 -8.94 -11.09
CA SER A 31 2.33 -8.30 -12.30
C SER A 31 3.17 -9.23 -13.18
N VAL A 32 3.84 -10.23 -12.61
CA VAL A 32 4.68 -11.18 -13.36
C VAL A 32 3.86 -12.33 -13.91
N ASN A 33 2.77 -12.72 -13.23
CA ASN A 33 1.96 -13.87 -13.58
C ASN A 33 0.61 -13.51 -14.23
N GLU A 34 0.33 -12.22 -14.45
CA GLU A 34 -0.90 -11.79 -15.12
C GLU A 34 -0.97 -12.33 -16.56
N GLN A 35 -2.19 -12.64 -16.98
CA GLN A 35 -2.51 -13.07 -18.33
C GLN A 35 -3.53 -12.10 -18.90
N ASN A 36 -3.22 -11.50 -20.05
CA ASN A 36 -4.04 -10.45 -20.67
C ASN A 36 -4.32 -9.27 -19.70
N GLY A 37 -3.36 -8.94 -18.84
CA GLY A 37 -3.48 -7.86 -17.84
C GLY A 37 -4.37 -8.19 -16.64
N LEU A 38 -4.76 -9.46 -16.49
CA LEU A 38 -5.61 -9.95 -15.40
C LEU A 38 -4.88 -11.01 -14.57
N PHE A 39 -5.19 -11.08 -13.29
CA PHE A 39 -4.75 -12.17 -12.42
C PHE A 39 -5.93 -12.65 -11.56
N HIS A 40 -5.85 -13.88 -11.06
CA HIS A 40 -6.90 -14.44 -10.20
C HIS A 40 -6.35 -14.69 -8.78
N PRO A 41 -6.96 -14.15 -7.71
CA PRO A 41 -6.51 -14.34 -6.33
C PRO A 41 -6.31 -15.80 -5.91
N ALA A 42 -7.21 -16.71 -6.32
CA ALA A 42 -7.10 -18.14 -6.02
C ALA A 42 -5.80 -18.80 -6.55
N SER A 43 -5.07 -18.16 -7.47
CA SER A 43 -3.74 -18.62 -7.87
C SER A 43 -2.71 -18.50 -6.75
N PHE A 44 -2.87 -17.56 -5.82
CA PHE A 44 -2.04 -17.44 -4.63
C PHE A 44 -2.44 -18.45 -3.55
N GLU A 45 -3.74 -18.68 -3.36
CA GLU A 45 -4.29 -19.69 -2.44
C GLU A 45 -3.81 -21.09 -2.81
N THR A 46 -3.92 -21.46 -4.10
CA THR A 46 -3.39 -22.74 -4.61
C THR A 46 -1.88 -22.89 -4.35
N GLN A 47 -1.12 -21.80 -4.40
CA GLN A 47 0.32 -21.83 -4.08
C GLN A 47 0.58 -21.96 -2.58
N ALA A 48 -0.27 -21.35 -1.73
CA ALA A 48 -0.22 -21.48 -0.28
C ALA A 48 -0.55 -22.91 0.21
N GLY A 49 -1.46 -23.59 -0.48
CA GLY A 49 -1.79 -25.00 -0.26
C GLY A 49 -0.91 -26.01 -1.03
N GLY A 50 0.11 -25.53 -1.74
CA GLY A 50 0.98 -26.37 -2.56
C GLY A 50 1.99 -27.19 -1.74
N PRO A 51 2.63 -28.20 -2.35
CA PRO A 51 3.52 -29.14 -1.65
C PRO A 51 4.80 -28.49 -1.07
N ARG A 52 5.07 -27.22 -1.38
CA ARG A 52 6.22 -26.48 -0.86
C ARG A 52 5.98 -25.89 0.53
N TYR A 53 4.73 -25.78 0.97
CA TYR A 53 4.40 -25.38 2.33
C TYR A 53 3.77 -26.52 3.12
N PRO A 54 3.96 -26.56 4.45
CA PRO A 54 3.32 -27.55 5.30
C PRO A 54 1.79 -27.41 5.27
N PRO A 55 1.03 -28.50 5.07
CA PRO A 55 -0.43 -28.47 4.98
C PRO A 55 -1.12 -27.87 6.21
N GLU A 56 -0.54 -28.04 7.39
CA GLU A 56 -1.06 -27.52 8.65
C GLU A 56 -1.04 -25.98 8.74
N ARG A 57 -0.27 -25.31 7.88
CA ARG A 57 -0.18 -23.84 7.81
C ARG A 57 -0.94 -23.23 6.63
N THR A 58 -1.52 -24.03 5.74
CA THR A 58 -2.22 -23.55 4.54
C THR A 58 -3.26 -22.48 4.85
N ARG A 59 -4.14 -22.73 5.83
CA ARG A 59 -5.21 -21.78 6.19
C ARG A 59 -4.67 -20.43 6.71
N GLN A 60 -3.56 -20.45 7.43
CA GLN A 60 -2.91 -19.23 7.93
C GLN A 60 -2.26 -18.45 6.79
N ALA A 61 -1.63 -19.16 5.85
CA ALA A 61 -1.04 -18.56 4.66
C ALA A 61 -2.10 -17.95 3.74
N GLU A 62 -3.22 -18.64 3.52
CA GLU A 62 -4.38 -18.13 2.77
C GLU A 62 -4.93 -16.85 3.41
N LEU A 63 -5.07 -16.82 4.74
CA LEU A 63 -5.51 -15.63 5.46
C LEU A 63 -4.55 -14.44 5.26
N ALA A 64 -3.25 -14.66 5.45
CA ALA A 64 -2.25 -13.60 5.27
C ALA A 64 -2.26 -13.04 3.83
N LEU A 65 -2.39 -13.91 2.83
CA LEU A 65 -2.53 -13.51 1.42
C LEU A 65 -3.82 -12.71 1.17
N GLY A 66 -4.93 -13.13 1.79
CA GLY A 66 -6.21 -12.43 1.72
C GLY A 66 -6.14 -11.02 2.31
N GLU A 67 -5.50 -10.86 3.46
CA GLU A 67 -5.28 -9.55 4.10
C GLU A 67 -4.38 -8.65 3.25
N ALA A 68 -3.30 -9.20 2.69
CA ALA A 68 -2.43 -8.47 1.77
C ALA A 68 -3.19 -7.98 0.52
N LEU A 69 -4.04 -8.83 -0.06
CA LEU A 69 -4.89 -8.46 -1.21
C LEU A 69 -5.94 -7.41 -0.82
N ALA A 70 -6.55 -7.53 0.36
CA ALA A 70 -7.49 -6.55 0.88
C ALA A 70 -6.81 -5.18 1.03
N TRP A 71 -5.59 -5.14 1.57
CA TRP A 71 -4.81 -3.92 1.67
C TRP A 71 -4.52 -3.30 0.30
N LEU A 72 -4.10 -4.09 -0.70
CA LEU A 72 -3.90 -3.62 -2.07
C LEU A 72 -5.18 -3.03 -2.69
N THR A 73 -6.34 -3.62 -2.37
CA THR A 73 -7.65 -3.20 -2.87
C THR A 73 -8.10 -1.89 -2.22
N ILE A 74 -8.02 -1.77 -0.89
CA ILE A 74 -8.31 -0.55 -0.13
C ILE A 74 -7.46 0.62 -0.64
N ASN A 75 -6.21 0.34 -0.98
CA ASN A 75 -5.27 1.33 -1.51
C ASN A 75 -5.39 1.57 -3.03
N ILE A 76 -6.34 0.92 -3.71
CA ILE A 76 -6.61 1.07 -5.14
C ILE A 76 -5.36 0.77 -5.98
N LEU A 77 -4.53 -0.19 -5.53
CA LEU A 77 -3.39 -0.70 -6.30
C LEU A 77 -3.84 -1.86 -7.21
N VAL A 78 -4.85 -2.60 -6.78
CA VAL A 78 -5.58 -3.60 -7.58
C VAL A 78 -7.08 -3.35 -7.47
N MET A 79 -7.85 -3.89 -8.42
CA MET A 79 -9.31 -3.84 -8.38
C MET A 79 -9.91 -5.00 -9.19
N PRO A 80 -11.18 -5.36 -8.99
CA PRO A 80 -11.89 -6.29 -9.87
C PRO A 80 -11.82 -5.81 -11.33
N ALA A 81 -11.61 -6.74 -12.25
CA ALA A 81 -11.68 -6.45 -13.67
C ALA A 81 -13.10 -5.99 -14.06
N PRO A 82 -13.26 -5.12 -15.07
CA PRO A 82 -14.60 -4.75 -15.53
C PRO A 82 -15.31 -5.93 -16.21
N GLY A 83 -16.64 -5.97 -16.08
CA GLY A 83 -17.50 -6.94 -16.78
C GLY A 83 -17.44 -8.36 -16.19
N ILE A 84 -17.67 -9.36 -17.05
CA ILE A 84 -17.82 -10.77 -16.66
C ILE A 84 -16.59 -11.30 -15.92
N ASN A 85 -15.40 -10.86 -16.32
CA ASN A 85 -14.16 -11.31 -15.68
C ASN A 85 -14.10 -10.93 -14.20
N GLY A 86 -14.52 -9.72 -13.83
CA GLY A 86 -14.57 -9.30 -12.43
C GLY A 86 -15.58 -10.10 -11.61
N ASN A 87 -16.75 -10.40 -12.19
CA ASN A 87 -17.75 -11.25 -11.56
C ASN A 87 -17.21 -12.67 -11.30
N ASN A 88 -16.28 -13.13 -12.13
CA ASN A 88 -15.57 -14.41 -11.98
C ASN A 88 -14.31 -14.30 -11.10
N GLY A 89 -14.12 -13.21 -10.35
CA GLY A 89 -13.01 -13.05 -9.42
C GLY A 89 -11.68 -12.62 -10.04
N HIS A 90 -11.62 -12.33 -11.34
CA HIS A 90 -10.41 -11.76 -11.93
C HIS A 90 -10.21 -10.32 -11.46
N MET A 91 -8.97 -10.03 -11.09
CA MET A 91 -8.50 -8.73 -10.67
C MET A 91 -7.58 -8.16 -11.76
N MET A 92 -7.44 -6.84 -11.78
CA MET A 92 -6.47 -6.13 -12.59
C MET A 92 -5.64 -5.18 -11.72
N ILE A 93 -4.38 -4.98 -12.11
CA ILE A 93 -3.52 -3.97 -11.49
C ILE A 93 -3.93 -2.60 -12.03
N THR A 94 -4.25 -1.67 -11.14
CA THR A 94 -4.71 -0.34 -11.54
C THR A 94 -3.58 0.49 -12.13
N ARG A 95 -3.91 1.60 -12.78
CA ARG A 95 -2.93 2.60 -13.23
C ARG A 95 -2.01 3.08 -12.10
N ARG A 96 -2.50 3.12 -10.86
CA ARG A 96 -1.70 3.47 -9.67
C ARG A 96 -0.80 2.32 -9.25
N GLY A 97 -1.33 1.10 -9.17
CA GLY A 97 -0.56 -0.10 -8.87
C GLY A 97 0.64 -0.29 -9.79
N ARG A 98 0.48 0.00 -11.09
CA ARG A 98 1.59 -0.05 -12.06
C ARG A 98 2.73 0.91 -11.75
N LYS A 99 2.46 2.08 -11.16
CA LYS A 99 3.49 3.07 -10.83
C LYS A 99 4.35 2.65 -9.64
N VAL A 100 3.85 1.74 -8.80
CA VAL A 100 4.50 1.29 -7.55
C VAL A 100 5.01 -0.14 -7.64
N LEU A 101 5.26 -0.67 -8.84
CA LEU A 101 5.84 -2.02 -9.01
C LEU A 101 7.31 -2.11 -8.57
N ARG A 102 8.03 -0.98 -8.53
CA ARG A 102 9.39 -0.92 -7.97
C ARG A 102 9.31 -0.84 -6.45
N ARG A 103 10.21 -1.53 -5.76
CA ARG A 103 10.23 -1.65 -4.29
C ARG A 103 10.26 -0.27 -3.62
N GLU A 104 11.12 0.62 -4.10
CA GLU A 104 11.31 1.95 -3.53
C GLU A 104 10.04 2.79 -3.64
N ALA A 105 9.35 2.72 -4.78
CA ALA A 105 8.10 3.43 -5.02
C ALA A 105 6.94 2.86 -4.19
N PHE A 106 6.93 1.54 -3.99
CA PHE A 106 5.96 0.89 -3.11
C PHE A 106 6.17 1.28 -1.65
N ASP A 107 7.41 1.25 -1.16
CA ASP A 107 7.72 1.61 0.22
C ASP A 107 7.36 3.08 0.52
N GLN A 108 7.65 3.98 -0.42
CA GLN A 108 7.18 5.37 -0.34
C GLN A 108 5.66 5.45 -0.28
N TYR A 109 4.94 4.73 -1.16
CA TYR A 109 3.48 4.74 -1.16
C TYR A 109 2.91 4.19 0.15
N ARG A 110 3.46 3.08 0.66
CA ARG A 110 3.08 2.44 1.92
C ARG A 110 3.23 3.41 3.10
N GLN A 111 4.35 4.13 3.17
CA GLN A 111 4.58 5.13 4.22
C GLN A 111 3.58 6.28 4.14
N ALA A 112 3.29 6.79 2.94
CA ALA A 112 2.25 7.81 2.75
C ALA A 112 0.85 7.31 3.15
N ALA A 113 0.49 6.08 2.76
CA ALA A 113 -0.81 5.48 3.07
C ALA A 113 -1.00 5.22 4.58
N ALA A 114 0.09 4.89 5.29
CA ALA A 114 0.08 4.68 6.73
C ALA A 114 0.03 5.97 7.54
N PHE A 115 0.34 7.12 6.94
CA PHE A 115 0.40 8.39 7.68
C PHE A 115 -1.02 8.84 8.09
N PRO A 116 -1.35 8.95 9.39
CA PRO A 116 -2.68 9.36 9.79
C PRO A 116 -2.85 10.87 9.59
N LYS A 117 -3.86 11.28 8.82
CA LYS A 117 -4.22 12.71 8.69
C LYS A 117 -4.40 13.40 10.05
N ALA A 118 -4.87 12.67 11.06
CA ALA A 118 -5.08 13.16 12.42
C ALA A 118 -3.77 13.61 13.14
N LEU A 119 -2.60 13.16 12.68
CA LEU A 119 -1.32 13.65 13.20
C LEU A 119 -0.95 15.03 12.66
N LEU A 120 -1.62 15.51 11.60
CA LEU A 120 -1.43 16.86 11.12
C LEU A 120 -2.21 17.83 12.00
N HIS A 121 -1.56 18.95 12.33
CA HIS A 121 -2.25 20.05 12.98
C HIS A 121 -3.44 20.51 12.10
N PRO A 122 -4.65 20.74 12.65
CA PRO A 122 -5.86 21.01 11.86
C PRO A 122 -5.70 22.12 10.82
N ARG A 123 -4.88 23.14 11.11
CA ARG A 123 -4.59 24.27 10.20
C ARG A 123 -3.86 23.90 8.91
N ILE A 124 -3.15 22.78 8.87
CA ILE A 124 -2.40 22.31 7.69
C ILE A 124 -2.92 20.98 7.15
N ALA A 125 -3.84 20.33 7.88
CA ALA A 125 -4.23 18.96 7.64
C ALA A 125 -4.75 18.74 6.22
N ASP A 126 -5.66 19.56 5.71
CA ASP A 126 -6.22 19.36 4.37
C ASP A 126 -5.18 19.59 3.26
N GLN A 127 -4.39 20.66 3.37
CA GLN A 127 -3.45 21.05 2.33
C GLN A 127 -2.24 20.11 2.25
N VAL A 128 -1.65 19.77 3.40
CA VAL A 128 -0.45 18.92 3.48
C VAL A 128 -0.79 17.45 3.23
N TRP A 129 -1.94 16.98 3.72
CA TRP A 129 -2.37 15.59 3.55
C TRP A 129 -2.48 15.21 2.08
N LEU A 130 -3.05 16.08 1.23
CA LEU A 130 -3.20 15.80 -0.20
C LEU A 130 -1.85 15.57 -0.89
N ASN A 131 -0.81 16.30 -0.49
CA ASN A 131 0.54 16.16 -1.06
C ASN A 131 1.24 14.91 -0.53
N LEU A 132 1.13 14.64 0.79
CA LEU A 132 1.63 13.40 1.39
C LEU A 132 0.99 12.15 0.75
N ALA A 133 -0.34 12.12 0.64
CA ALA A 133 -1.08 11.00 0.05
C ALA A 133 -0.76 10.77 -1.44
N ARG A 134 -0.23 11.78 -2.14
CA ARG A 134 0.22 11.69 -3.54
C ARG A 134 1.72 11.39 -3.67
N GLY A 135 2.45 11.34 -2.56
CA GLY A 135 3.90 11.15 -2.54
C GLY A 135 4.70 12.40 -2.92
N ASP A 136 4.08 13.58 -2.98
CA ASP A 136 4.77 14.86 -3.20
C ASP A 136 5.32 15.40 -1.87
N TYR A 137 6.32 14.69 -1.34
CA TYR A 137 6.94 15.02 -0.06
C TYR A 137 7.62 16.40 -0.05
N PRO A 138 8.38 16.82 -1.09
CA PRO A 138 9.00 18.15 -1.08
C PRO A 138 7.98 19.28 -0.91
N THR A 139 6.86 19.22 -1.66
CA THR A 139 5.80 20.22 -1.55
C THR A 139 5.09 20.13 -0.20
N ALA A 140 4.79 18.92 0.29
CA ALA A 140 4.17 18.72 1.59
C ALA A 140 5.00 19.32 2.74
N VAL A 141 6.31 19.05 2.74
CA VAL A 141 7.27 19.55 3.72
C VAL A 141 7.36 21.07 3.64
N PHE A 142 7.53 21.64 2.45
CA PHE A 142 7.58 23.10 2.26
C PHE A 142 6.33 23.79 2.81
N GLN A 143 5.15 23.29 2.50
CA GLN A 143 3.89 23.86 2.97
C GLN A 143 3.74 23.76 4.50
N ALA A 144 4.12 22.62 5.09
CA ALA A 144 4.10 22.45 6.54
C ALA A 144 5.02 23.46 7.24
N PHE A 145 6.28 23.61 6.77
CA PHE A 145 7.23 24.55 7.36
C PHE A 145 6.81 26.01 7.19
N ARG A 146 6.26 26.37 6.02
CA ARG A 146 5.71 27.72 5.80
C ARG A 146 4.61 28.05 6.80
N ALA A 147 3.70 27.11 7.07
CA ALA A 147 2.62 27.35 8.03
C ALA A 147 3.14 27.54 9.47
N VAL A 148 4.19 26.83 9.86
CA VAL A 148 4.87 27.00 11.16
C VAL A 148 5.53 28.39 11.23
N GLU A 149 6.24 28.80 10.18
CA GLU A 149 6.86 30.11 10.10
C GLU A 149 5.83 31.23 10.22
N GLU A 150 4.74 31.18 9.45
CA GLU A 150 3.68 32.18 9.50
C GLU A 150 2.98 32.22 10.88
N ALA A 151 2.83 31.08 11.55
CA ALA A 151 2.27 31.02 12.89
C ALA A 151 3.22 31.67 13.92
N SER A 152 4.51 31.32 13.86
CA SER A 152 5.55 31.89 14.72
C SER A 152 5.64 33.41 14.56
N ARG A 153 5.67 33.89 13.31
CA ARG A 153 5.72 35.33 13.01
C ARG A 153 4.51 36.09 13.56
N ARG A 154 3.30 35.53 13.41
CA ARG A 154 2.09 36.13 13.99
C ARG A 154 2.15 36.19 15.53
N GLN A 155 2.74 35.17 16.17
CA GLN A 155 2.90 35.13 17.62
C GLN A 155 3.85 36.23 18.10
N CYS A 156 5.01 36.38 17.46
CA CYS A 156 5.99 37.42 17.80
C CYS A 156 5.40 38.84 17.62
N HIS A 157 4.79 39.15 16.47
CA HIS A 157 4.18 40.46 16.25
C HIS A 157 3.03 40.79 17.22
N ARG A 158 2.39 39.79 17.81
CA ARG A 158 1.35 40.00 18.82
C ARG A 158 1.95 40.32 20.19
N ALA A 159 3.11 39.75 20.51
CA ALA A 159 3.86 40.07 21.73
C ALA A 159 4.36 41.52 21.71
N ASP A 160 4.85 42.01 20.56
CA ASP A 160 5.36 43.38 20.39
C ASP A 160 4.29 44.49 20.53
N ARG A 161 3.00 44.14 20.43
CA ARG A 161 1.88 45.11 20.53
C ARG A 161 1.21 45.15 21.90
N LEU A 162 1.62 44.28 22.83
CA LEU A 162 1.03 44.17 24.17
C LEU A 162 2.00 44.61 25.29
N GLY A 163 3.19 45.09 24.94
CA GLY A 163 4.11 45.81 25.83
C GLY A 163 4.09 47.30 25.55
#